data_AF-A0A087NAU5-F1
#
_entry.id   AF-A0A087NAU5-F1
#
_cell.length_a   1.000
_cell.length_b   1.000
_cell.length_c   1.000
_cell.angle_alpha   90.00
_cell.angle_beta   90.00
_cell.angle_gamma   90.00
#
_symmetry.space_group_name_H-M   'P 1'
#
loop_
_entity.id
_entity.type
_entity.pdbx_description
1 polymer ?
#
loop_
_entity_poly.entity_id
_entity_poly.type
_entity_poly.pdbx_seq_one_letter_code
_entity_poly.pdbx_strand_id
1 'polypeptide(L)'
;MTIGVKRRVTYGDGSYFDEVLTGMDDRTWTQEYDVIGDLPLPVYNVYGAMQLTPVGAEGPTLVERRLTYDTPLPEDEARAFEASRFALLSDSLDILAALFE
;
A
#
# COMPACT_ATOMS: atom_id res chain seq x y z
N MET A 1 12.40 -10.51 4.49
CA MET A 1 11.04 -10.95 4.07
C MET A 1 11.21 -11.83 2.83
N THR A 2 10.25 -12.68 2.46
CA THR A 2 10.40 -13.60 1.30
C THR A 2 9.45 -13.19 0.18
N ILE A 3 9.96 -13.04 -1.05
CA ILE A 3 9.13 -12.79 -2.24
C ILE A 3 8.15 -13.96 -2.43
N GLY A 4 6.92 -13.66 -2.87
CA GLY A 4 5.82 -14.62 -2.99
C GLY A 4 5.02 -14.81 -1.70
N VAL A 5 5.38 -14.12 -0.61
CA VAL A 5 4.55 -14.10 0.61
C VAL A 5 3.26 -13.37 0.33
N LYS A 6 2.17 -14.01 0.72
CA LYS A 6 0.81 -13.49 0.66
C LYS A 6 0.38 -13.00 2.04
N ARG A 7 -0.05 -11.74 2.16
CA ARG A 7 -0.69 -11.21 3.38
C ARG A 7 -2.15 -10.87 3.11
N ARG A 8 -3.03 -11.15 4.07
CA ARG A 8 -4.44 -10.73 4.01
C ARG A 8 -4.61 -9.40 4.74
N VAL A 9 -5.21 -8.43 4.06
CA VAL A 9 -5.60 -7.15 4.64
C VAL A 9 -7.11 -7.18 4.83
N THR A 10 -7.54 -7.09 6.08
CA THR A 10 -8.96 -7.13 6.46
C THR A 10 -9.42 -5.72 6.86
N TYR A 11 -10.52 -5.26 6.30
CA TYR A 11 -11.18 -4.00 6.66
C TYR A 11 -12.05 -4.17 7.92
N GLY A 12 -12.44 -3.04 8.51
CA GLY A 12 -13.28 -3.04 9.72
C GLY A 12 -14.67 -3.66 9.52
N ASP A 13 -15.17 -3.73 8.29
CA ASP A 13 -16.44 -4.39 7.93
C ASP A 13 -16.29 -5.91 7.67
N GLY A 14 -15.07 -6.45 7.81
CA GLY A 14 -14.75 -7.86 7.59
C GLY A 14 -14.47 -8.24 6.14
N SER A 15 -14.64 -7.32 5.18
CA SER A 15 -14.15 -7.52 3.82
C SER A 15 -12.62 -7.58 3.82
N TYR A 16 -12.02 -8.23 2.82
CA TYR A 16 -10.58 -8.39 2.75
C TYR A 16 -10.07 -8.44 1.31
N PHE A 17 -8.81 -8.10 1.15
CA PHE A 17 -8.04 -8.40 -0.04
C PHE A 17 -6.73 -9.05 0.36
N ASP A 18 -6.10 -9.75 -0.57
CA ASP A 18 -4.79 -10.32 -0.33
C ASP A 18 -3.73 -9.53 -1.11
N GLU A 19 -2.59 -9.27 -0.51
CA GLU A 19 -1.42 -8.70 -1.17
C GLU A 19 -0.34 -9.76 -1.31
N VAL A 20 0.24 -9.86 -2.49
CA VAL A 20 1.38 -10.75 -2.78
C VAL A 20 2.61 -9.89 -2.97
N LEU A 21 3.65 -10.15 -2.18
CA LEU A 21 4.93 -9.48 -2.35
C LEU A 21 5.60 -9.98 -3.63
N THR A 22 5.76 -9.12 -4.63
CA THR A 22 6.30 -9.46 -5.94
C THR A 22 7.74 -9.03 -6.13
N GLY A 23 8.20 -8.00 -5.42
CA GLY A 23 9.56 -7.49 -5.51
C GLY A 23 10.05 -6.88 -4.20
N MET A 24 11.36 -6.97 -3.98
CA MET A 24 12.04 -6.33 -2.85
C MET A 24 13.49 -6.00 -3.28
N ASP A 25 13.88 -4.73 -3.13
CA ASP A 25 15.27 -4.29 -3.33
C ASP A 25 15.72 -3.48 -2.11
N ASP A 26 16.51 -4.12 -1.25
CA ASP A 26 17.03 -3.51 -0.03
C ASP A 26 18.06 -2.40 -0.32
N ARG A 27 18.65 -2.34 -1.52
CA ARG A 27 19.61 -1.30 -1.88
C ARG A 27 18.91 0.04 -2.12
N THR A 28 17.67 0.00 -2.57
CA THR A 28 16.84 1.18 -2.84
C THR A 28 15.68 1.31 -1.87
N TRP A 29 15.57 0.41 -0.89
CA TRP A 29 14.49 0.31 0.08
C TRP A 29 13.11 0.28 -0.59
N THR A 30 13.01 -0.51 -1.67
CA THR A 30 11.80 -0.63 -2.48
C THR A 30 11.12 -1.96 -2.21
N GLN A 31 9.79 -1.92 -2.09
CA GLN A 31 8.94 -3.08 -1.97
C GLN A 31 7.81 -3.00 -3.00
N GLU A 32 7.59 -4.08 -3.75
CA GLU A 32 6.56 -4.18 -4.78
C GLU A 32 5.57 -5.29 -4.45
N TYR A 33 4.30 -5.08 -4.74
CA TYR A 33 3.24 -6.03 -4.45
C TYR A 33 2.07 -5.92 -5.42
N ASP A 34 1.39 -7.05 -5.61
CA ASP A 34 0.12 -7.14 -6.32
C ASP A 34 -1.02 -7.28 -5.31
N VAL A 35 -2.16 -6.66 -5.57
CA VAL A 35 -3.39 -6.97 -4.84
C VAL A 35 -4.21 -7.98 -5.64
N ILE A 36 -4.57 -9.08 -4.98
CA ILE A 36 -5.37 -10.16 -5.54
C ILE A 36 -6.63 -10.41 -4.68
N GLY A 37 -7.69 -10.86 -5.33
CA GLY A 37 -8.98 -11.15 -4.70
C GLY A 37 -10.03 -10.06 -4.94
N ASP A 38 -11.17 -10.20 -4.26
CA ASP A 38 -12.31 -9.31 -4.45
C ASP A 38 -12.11 -8.02 -3.67
N LEU A 39 -11.82 -6.93 -4.39
CA LEU A 39 -11.85 -5.59 -3.81
C LEU A 39 -13.31 -5.13 -3.68
N PRO A 40 -13.64 -4.33 -2.65
CA PRO A 40 -15.01 -3.84 -2.41
C PRO A 40 -15.52 -2.87 -3.50
N LEU A 41 -14.64 -2.42 -4.39
CA LEU A 41 -14.96 -1.60 -5.55
C LEU A 41 -14.51 -2.33 -6.83
N PRO A 42 -15.06 -2.01 -8.01
CA PRO A 42 -14.70 -2.65 -9.28
C PRO A 42 -13.31 -2.21 -9.76
N VAL A 43 -12.29 -2.42 -8.93
CA VAL A 43 -10.90 -2.08 -9.15
C VAL A 43 -10.13 -3.38 -9.39
N TYR A 44 -9.31 -3.42 -10.43
CA TYR A 44 -8.58 -4.63 -10.84
C TYR A 44 -7.17 -4.28 -11.33
N ASN A 45 -6.34 -5.30 -11.56
CA ASN A 45 -4.94 -5.16 -11.96
C ASN A 45 -4.15 -4.19 -11.07
N VAL A 46 -4.33 -4.30 -9.75
CA VAL A 46 -3.73 -3.36 -8.81
C VAL A 46 -2.29 -3.76 -8.50
N TYR A 47 -1.39 -2.85 -8.84
CA TYR A 47 0.03 -2.92 -8.55
C TYR A 47 0.42 -1.81 -7.58
N GLY A 48 1.21 -2.16 -6.57
CA GLY A 48 1.74 -1.21 -5.60
C GLY A 48 3.26 -1.27 -5.52
N ALA A 49 3.88 -0.10 -5.42
CA ALA A 49 5.30 0.05 -5.11
C ALA A 49 5.46 1.02 -3.94
N MET A 50 6.23 0.65 -2.94
CA MET A 50 6.58 1.48 -1.80
C MET A 50 8.08 1.69 -1.77
N GLN A 51 8.52 2.91 -1.54
CA GLN A 51 9.93 3.27 -1.44
C GLN A 51 10.16 4.11 -0.20
N LEU A 52 11.20 3.75 0.57
CA LEU A 52 11.62 4.50 1.74
C LEU A 52 12.84 5.36 1.38
N THR A 53 12.78 6.64 1.71
CA THR A 53 13.89 7.58 1.48
C THR A 53 14.24 8.29 2.79
N PRO A 54 15.41 8.04 3.39
CA PRO A 54 15.85 8.79 4.57
C PRO A 54 16.08 10.26 4.20
N VAL A 55 15.50 11.18 4.96
CA VAL A 55 15.70 12.62 4.78
C VAL A 55 16.87 13.07 5.66
N GLY A 56 18.09 12.93 5.15
CA GLY A 56 19.31 13.18 5.92
C GLY A 56 19.75 11.98 6.78
N ALA A 57 20.76 12.18 7.63
CA ALA A 57 21.36 11.08 8.41
C ALA A 57 20.58 10.71 9.69
N GLU A 58 19.91 11.68 10.31
CA GLU A 58 19.13 11.51 11.55
C GLU A 58 17.70 12.05 11.41
N GLY A 59 17.29 12.38 10.19
CA GLY A 59 15.99 12.98 9.92
C GLY A 59 14.88 11.94 9.70
N PRO A 60 13.65 12.42 9.42
CA PRO A 60 12.52 11.54 9.18
C PRO A 60 12.75 10.69 7.92
N THR A 61 12.03 9.57 7.83
CA THR A 61 11.97 8.77 6.59
C THR A 61 10.76 9.19 5.78
N LEU A 62 10.98 9.60 4.53
CA LEU A 62 9.90 9.77 3.56
C LEU A 62 9.45 8.39 3.08
N VAL A 63 8.15 8.11 3.21
CA VAL A 63 7.51 6.93 2.65
C VAL A 63 6.73 7.35 1.42
N GLU A 64 7.17 6.92 0.24
CA GLU A 64 6.41 7.10 -0.99
C GLU A 64 5.72 5.80 -1.36
N ARG A 65 4.42 5.87 -1.66
CA ARG A 65 3.66 4.73 -2.20
C ARG A 65 2.99 5.11 -3.50
N ARG A 66 3.29 4.36 -4.55
CA ARG A 66 2.67 4.45 -5.87
C ARG A 66 1.70 3.28 -6.01
N LEU A 67 0.46 3.58 -6.41
CA LEU A 67 -0.56 2.59 -6.72
C LEU A 67 -0.99 2.78 -8.17
N THR A 68 -1.00 1.70 -8.93
CA THR A 68 -1.51 1.65 -10.31
C THR A 68 -2.64 0.64 -10.32
N TYR A 69 -3.76 1.00 -10.92
CA TYR A 69 -4.95 0.16 -10.94
C TYR A 69 -5.83 0.52 -12.14
N ASP A 70 -6.62 -0.45 -12.58
CA ASP A 70 -7.67 -0.25 -13.59
C ASP A 70 -9.03 -0.17 -12.88
N THR A 71 -9.92 0.67 -13.39
CA THR A 71 -11.27 0.82 -12.85
C THR A 71 -12.24 1.34 -13.92
N PRO A 72 -13.51 0.88 -13.93
CA PRO A 72 -14.58 1.47 -14.72
C PRO A 72 -15.31 2.58 -13.94
N LEU A 73 -14.88 2.88 -12.71
CA LEU A 73 -15.51 3.89 -11.87
C LEU A 73 -15.43 5.28 -12.53
N PRO A 74 -16.46 6.12 -12.32
CA PRO A 74 -16.38 7.55 -12.57
C PRO A 74 -15.19 8.19 -11.82
N GLU A 75 -14.69 9.31 -12.35
CA GLU A 75 -13.49 9.98 -11.81
C GLU A 75 -13.62 10.37 -10.33
N ASP A 76 -14.80 10.84 -9.91
CA ASP A 76 -15.07 11.24 -8.53
C ASP A 76 -15.04 10.04 -7.58
N GLU A 77 -15.60 8.90 -7.97
CA GLU A 77 -15.53 7.66 -7.21
C GLU A 77 -14.10 7.09 -7.17
N ALA A 78 -13.35 7.18 -8.28
CA ALA A 78 -11.94 6.78 -8.32
C ALA A 78 -11.08 7.65 -7.37
N ARG A 79 -11.29 8.97 -7.35
CA ARG A 79 -10.61 9.87 -6.40
C ARG A 79 -10.96 9.58 -4.95
N ALA A 80 -12.22 9.23 -4.66
CA ALA A 80 -12.62 8.82 -3.32
C ALA A 80 -11.92 7.52 -2.89
N PHE A 81 -11.78 6.55 -3.81
CA PHE A 81 -11.01 5.34 -3.59
C PHE A 81 -9.53 5.67 -3.29
N GLU A 82 -8.88 6.52 -4.08
CA GLU A 82 -7.49 6.96 -3.86
C GLU A 82 -7.30 7.58 -2.48
N ALA A 83 -8.21 8.49 -2.09
CA ALA A 83 -8.18 9.12 -0.78
C ALA A 83 -8.29 8.07 0.35
N SER A 84 -9.16 7.06 0.20
CA SER A 84 -9.27 5.96 1.17
C SER A 84 -7.97 5.15 1.28
N ARG A 85 -7.26 4.94 0.17
CA ARG A 85 -5.98 4.21 0.19
C ARG A 85 -4.94 5.05 0.90
N PHE A 86 -4.86 6.34 0.60
CA PHE A 86 -3.93 7.26 1.25
C PHE A 86 -4.15 7.29 2.77
N ALA A 87 -5.39 7.44 3.22
CA ALA A 87 -5.74 7.41 4.65
C ALA A 87 -5.27 6.12 5.32
N LEU A 88 -5.56 4.95 4.72
CA LEU A 88 -5.12 3.66 5.24
C LEU A 88 -3.59 3.56 5.41
N LEU A 89 -2.81 4.13 4.47
CA LEU A 89 -1.36 4.18 4.60
C LEU A 89 -0.92 5.10 5.73
N SER A 90 -1.49 6.31 5.78
CA SER A 90 -1.19 7.29 6.83
C SER A 90 -1.42 6.70 8.21
N ASP A 91 -2.61 6.15 8.45
CA ASP A 91 -2.97 5.53 9.73
C ASP A 91 -2.02 4.39 10.10
N SER A 92 -1.63 3.56 9.12
CA SER A 92 -0.68 2.46 9.35
C SER A 92 0.71 2.96 9.71
N LEU A 93 1.15 4.06 9.09
CA LEU A 93 2.45 4.68 9.38
C LEU A 93 2.45 5.40 10.72
N ASP A 94 1.36 6.03 11.12
CA ASP A 94 1.22 6.67 12.44
C ASP A 94 1.29 5.61 13.55
N ILE A 95 0.59 4.47 13.38
CA ILE A 95 0.68 3.34 14.30
C ILE A 95 2.10 2.79 14.35
N LEU A 96 2.77 2.66 13.20
CA LEU A 96 4.14 2.16 13.13
C LEU A 96 5.11 3.12 13.84
N ALA A 97 4.98 4.43 13.60
CA ALA A 97 5.81 5.45 14.22
C ALA A 97 5.69 5.42 15.75
N ALA A 98 4.47 5.26 16.27
CA ALA A 98 4.21 5.14 17.71
C ALA A 98 4.89 3.92 18.37
N LEU A 99 5.33 2.91 17.61
CA LEU A 99 6.09 1.78 18.14
C LEU A 99 7.59 2.10 18.34
N PHE A 100 8.08 3.20 17.78
CA PHE A 100 9.47 3.63 17.86
C PHE A 100 9.68 4.88 18.73
N GLU A 101 8.61 5.40 19.34
CA GLU A 101 8.63 6.44 20.39
C GLU A 101 8.70 5.83 21.79
#